data_AF-G0NMZ9-F1
#
_entry.id   AF-G0NMZ9-F1
#
_cell.length_a   1.000
_cell.length_b   1.000
_cell.length_c   1.000
_cell.angle_alpha   90.00
_cell.angle_beta   90.00
_cell.angle_gamma   90.00
#
_symmetry.space_group_name_H-M   'P 1'
#
loop_
_entity.id
_entity.type
_entity.pdbx_description
1 polymer ?
#
loop_
_entity_poly.entity_id
_entity_poly.type
_entity_poly.pdbx_seq_one_letter_code
_entity_poly.pdbx_strand_id
1 'polypeptide(L)'
;MDAEFKNIFVFQQWQRDSHPQHYCKHPEDENRNPKSKLLKTQQQQFHCATSSDINFNLDYAFRNALQFADQVTPFKVLTELDKKLVLSEFGIAFSLIDQAHDSAKTNEGFWFLQNGAVLSSNYYYGRPFNTLKKHNTSQQAKLHLDFVHGLFKELKNPFNMLKIDDLDCALLKVMLLVTSSFPGKARIPRLQQHSFSLQAILDDALNG
;
A
#
# COMPACT_ATOMS: atom_id res chain seq x y z
N MET A 1 3.63 -2.92 -25.47
CA MET A 1 4.21 -2.59 -24.15
C MET A 1 5.62 -2.01 -24.32
N ASP A 2 5.78 -0.72 -23.97
CA ASP A 2 7.07 -0.02 -23.92
C ASP A 2 8.08 -0.78 -23.03
N ALA A 3 9.35 -0.81 -23.44
CA ALA A 3 10.44 -1.44 -22.69
C ALA A 3 10.61 -0.81 -21.29
N GLU A 4 10.37 0.50 -21.14
CA GLU A 4 10.43 1.18 -19.84
C GLU A 4 9.33 0.65 -18.91
N PHE A 5 8.08 0.57 -19.39
CA PHE A 5 6.97 0.04 -18.59
C PHE A 5 7.13 -1.44 -18.25
N LYS A 6 7.64 -2.24 -19.18
CA LYS A 6 7.95 -3.66 -18.91
C LYS A 6 8.97 -3.82 -17.79
N ASN A 7 10.01 -2.97 -17.76
CA ASN A 7 10.99 -2.98 -16.68
C ASN A 7 10.38 -2.58 -15.34
N ILE A 8 9.51 -1.57 -15.33
CA ILE A 8 8.77 -1.13 -14.13
C ILE A 8 7.88 -2.26 -13.60
N PHE A 9 7.15 -2.95 -14.49
CA PHE A 9 6.30 -4.07 -14.11
C PHE A 9 7.11 -5.23 -13.52
N VAL A 10 8.20 -5.64 -14.18
CA VAL A 10 9.11 -6.68 -13.68
C VAL A 10 9.69 -6.30 -12.32
N PHE A 11 10.05 -5.03 -12.14
CA PHE A 11 10.54 -4.51 -10.86
C PHE A 11 9.46 -4.57 -9.77
N GLN A 12 8.22 -4.20 -10.08
CA GLN A 12 7.08 -4.28 -9.17
C GLN A 12 6.78 -5.73 -8.75
N GLN A 13 6.90 -6.68 -9.69
CA GLN A 13 6.77 -8.11 -9.41
C GLN A 13 7.88 -8.56 -8.44
N TRP A 14 9.13 -8.20 -8.72
CA TRP A 14 10.27 -8.53 -7.85
C TRP A 14 10.10 -7.97 -6.43
N GLN A 15 9.59 -6.74 -6.27
CA GLN A 15 9.30 -6.17 -4.96
C GLN A 15 8.22 -6.97 -4.20
N ARG A 16 7.18 -7.45 -4.90
CA ARG A 16 6.13 -8.29 -4.32
C ARG A 16 6.64 -9.68 -3.93
N ASP A 17 7.47 -10.29 -4.77
CA ASP A 17 8.02 -11.64 -4.52
C ASP A 17 9.06 -11.64 -3.39
N SER A 18 9.84 -10.57 -3.28
CA SER A 18 10.83 -10.39 -2.21
C SER A 18 10.19 -10.08 -0.85
N HIS A 19 8.91 -9.68 -0.87
CA HIS A 19 8.18 -9.19 0.28
C HIS A 19 8.09 -10.17 1.47
N PRO A 20 7.71 -11.45 1.27
CA PRO A 20 7.55 -12.38 2.39
C PRO A 20 8.88 -12.77 3.05
N GLN A 21 9.98 -12.75 2.29
CA GLN A 21 11.29 -13.21 2.76
C GLN A 21 11.96 -12.21 3.71
N HIS A 22 11.69 -10.93 3.51
CA HIS A 22 12.35 -9.85 4.24
C HIS A 22 11.46 -9.20 5.31
N TYR A 23 10.14 -9.28 5.20
CA TYR A 23 9.25 -8.36 5.94
C TYR A 23 8.07 -9.00 6.68
N CYS A 24 7.75 -10.27 6.42
CA CYS A 24 6.82 -11.05 7.26
C CYS A 24 7.47 -11.63 8.53
N LYS A 25 8.77 -11.34 8.77
CA LYS A 25 9.51 -11.71 9.98
C LYS A 25 9.84 -10.43 10.75
N HIS A 26 8.94 -9.99 11.63
CA HIS A 26 9.28 -8.91 12.53
C HIS A 26 10.35 -9.42 13.52
N PRO A 27 11.38 -8.64 13.88
CA PRO A 27 12.38 -9.06 14.89
C PRO A 27 11.76 -9.42 16.26
N GLU A 28 10.57 -8.90 16.54
CA GLU A 28 9.80 -9.25 17.75
C GLU A 28 9.01 -10.55 17.62
N ASP A 29 8.84 -11.12 16.42
CA ASP A 29 8.07 -12.37 16.23
C ASP A 29 8.80 -13.58 16.84
N GLU A 30 10.13 -13.54 16.99
CA GLU A 30 10.90 -14.56 17.73
C GLU A 30 10.63 -14.52 19.26
N ASN A 31 10.19 -13.38 19.80
CA ASN A 31 9.92 -13.18 21.23
C ASN A 31 8.43 -13.02 21.56
N ARG A 32 7.53 -13.09 20.57
CA ARG A 32 6.08 -12.91 20.77
C ARG A 32 5.45 -14.21 21.26
N ASN A 33 4.86 -14.16 22.45
CA ASN A 33 4.11 -15.27 23.05
C ASN A 33 3.00 -15.73 22.08
N PRO A 34 3.01 -16.99 21.59
CA PRO A 34 2.15 -17.46 20.49
C PRO A 34 0.64 -17.49 20.82
N LYS A 35 0.25 -17.15 22.05
CA LYS A 35 -1.14 -17.22 22.53
C LYS A 35 -1.92 -15.89 22.49
N SER A 36 -1.29 -14.74 22.21
CA SER A 36 -1.92 -13.44 22.56
C SER A 36 -2.39 -12.53 21.42
N LYS A 37 -2.24 -12.85 20.12
CA LYS A 37 -2.61 -11.89 19.04
C LYS A 37 -3.12 -12.51 17.72
N LEU A 38 -3.65 -13.73 17.76
CA LEU A 38 -4.04 -14.47 16.55
C LEU A 38 -5.55 -14.41 16.33
N LEU A 39 -5.96 -13.84 15.20
CA LEU A 39 -7.27 -13.97 14.61
C LEU A 39 -7.39 -15.36 14.00
N LYS A 40 -8.44 -16.11 14.33
CA LYS A 40 -8.74 -17.37 13.67
C LYS A 40 -9.92 -17.15 12.73
N THR A 41 -9.71 -17.21 11.42
CA THR A 41 -10.78 -17.58 10.49
C THR A 41 -10.76 -19.09 10.28
N GLN A 42 -11.75 -19.63 9.57
CA GLN A 42 -11.88 -21.09 9.35
C GLN A 42 -10.67 -21.71 8.65
N GLN A 43 -9.74 -20.92 8.09
CA GLN A 43 -8.60 -21.43 7.31
C GLN A 43 -7.23 -20.80 7.63
N GLN A 44 -7.13 -19.64 8.32
CA GLN A 44 -5.83 -19.00 8.61
C GLN A 44 -5.77 -18.24 9.94
N GLN A 45 -4.53 -18.13 10.47
CA GLN A 45 -4.22 -17.33 11.66
C GLN A 45 -3.59 -16.00 11.25
N PHE A 46 -4.25 -14.87 11.53
CA PHE A 46 -3.74 -13.54 11.21
C PHE A 46 -3.35 -12.75 12.46
N HIS A 47 -2.26 -12.01 12.39
CA HIS A 47 -1.81 -11.13 13.48
C HIS A 47 -2.48 -9.76 13.37
N CYS A 48 -3.14 -9.30 14.45
CA CYS A 48 -3.71 -7.96 14.49
C CYS A 48 -2.61 -6.89 14.52
N ALA A 49 -2.69 -5.92 13.61
CA ALA A 49 -1.71 -4.84 13.53
C ALA A 49 -1.64 -4.01 14.82
N THR A 50 -0.41 -3.82 15.29
CA THR A 50 -0.04 -2.92 16.37
C THR A 50 0.49 -1.59 15.81
N SER A 51 0.73 -0.60 16.67
CA SER A 51 1.40 0.64 16.26
C SER A 51 2.78 0.40 15.67
N SER A 52 3.53 -0.59 16.18
CA SER A 52 4.83 -0.97 15.64
C SER A 52 4.71 -1.52 14.22
N ASP A 53 3.70 -2.37 13.98
CA ASP A 53 3.46 -2.94 12.66
C ASP A 53 3.05 -1.85 11.64
N ILE A 54 2.25 -0.86 12.05
CA ILE A 54 1.87 0.28 11.20
C ILE A 54 3.10 1.14 10.88
N ASN A 55 3.92 1.48 11.88
CA ASN A 55 5.13 2.29 11.68
C ASN A 55 6.13 1.60 10.75
N PHE A 56 6.32 0.29 10.94
CA PHE A 56 7.17 -0.52 10.08
C PHE A 56 6.64 -0.58 8.64
N ASN A 57 5.33 -0.79 8.46
CA ASN A 57 4.68 -0.75 7.15
C ASN A 57 4.92 0.60 6.45
N LEU A 58 4.80 1.72 7.18
CA LEU A 58 5.01 3.04 6.60
C LEU A 58 6.46 3.24 6.15
N ASP A 59 7.45 2.99 7.03
CA ASP A 59 8.87 3.10 6.67
C ASP A 59 9.21 2.25 5.44
N TYR A 60 8.68 1.02 5.40
CA TYR A 60 8.84 0.12 4.26
C TYR A 60 8.21 0.66 2.99
N ALA A 61 6.97 1.14 3.06
CA ALA A 61 6.27 1.71 1.91
C ALA A 61 7.03 2.87 1.28
N PHE A 62 7.60 3.78 2.08
CA PHE A 62 8.41 4.89 1.57
C PHE A 62 9.68 4.41 0.88
N ARG A 63 10.37 3.39 1.41
CA ARG A 63 11.57 2.81 0.78
C ARG A 63 11.23 2.16 -0.56
N ASN A 64 10.16 1.38 -0.61
CA ASN A 64 9.71 0.73 -1.83
C ASN A 64 9.24 1.74 -2.88
N ALA A 65 8.48 2.74 -2.47
CA ALA A 65 8.01 3.80 -3.34
C ALA A 65 9.18 4.58 -3.95
N LEU A 66 10.22 4.91 -3.16
CA LEU A 66 11.43 5.55 -3.66
C LEU A 66 12.14 4.68 -4.71
N GLN A 67 12.38 3.40 -4.40
CA GLN A 67 13.06 2.49 -5.33
C GLN A 67 12.28 2.29 -6.63
N PHE A 68 10.96 2.17 -6.54
CA PHE A 68 10.07 2.09 -7.69
C PHE A 68 10.11 3.38 -8.51
N ALA A 69 9.99 4.54 -7.86
CA ALA A 69 9.97 5.82 -8.52
C ALA A 69 11.30 6.14 -9.21
N ASP A 70 12.44 5.70 -8.66
CA ASP A 70 13.75 5.84 -9.29
C ASP A 70 13.89 5.02 -10.60
N GLN A 71 12.99 4.07 -10.88
CA GLN A 71 12.90 3.40 -12.19
C GLN A 71 12.21 4.27 -13.25
N VAL A 72 11.49 5.31 -12.85
CA VAL A 72 10.66 6.14 -13.73
C VAL A 72 11.43 7.41 -14.08
N THR A 73 11.79 7.56 -15.35
CA THR A 73 12.70 8.62 -15.81
C THR A 73 12.33 10.04 -15.34
N PRO A 74 11.04 10.47 -15.38
CA PRO A 74 10.65 11.78 -14.88
C PRO A 74 10.94 12.04 -13.39
N PHE A 75 10.83 11.03 -12.53
CA PHE A 75 11.13 11.16 -11.10
C PHE A 75 12.63 11.11 -10.83
N LYS A 76 13.34 10.23 -11.54
CA LYS A 76 14.79 10.01 -11.36
C LYS A 76 15.62 11.30 -11.46
N VAL A 77 15.22 12.22 -12.34
CA VAL A 77 15.93 13.48 -12.62
C VAL A 77 15.54 14.64 -11.68
N LEU A 78 14.61 14.42 -10.75
CA LEU A 78 14.20 15.44 -9.79
C LEU A 78 15.32 15.73 -8.76
N THR A 79 15.27 16.93 -8.20
CA THR A 79 16.13 17.27 -7.06
C THR A 79 15.72 16.45 -5.83
N GLU A 80 16.63 16.26 -4.88
CA GLU A 80 16.32 15.56 -3.62
C GLU A 80 15.18 16.22 -2.84
N LEU A 81 15.02 17.55 -2.96
CA LEU A 81 13.90 18.27 -2.34
C LEU A 81 12.57 17.91 -3.02
N ASP A 82 12.52 17.94 -4.35
CA ASP A 82 11.32 17.60 -5.12
C ASP A 82 10.95 16.12 -4.94
N LYS A 83 11.94 15.21 -4.92
CA LYS A 83 11.71 13.79 -4.62
C LYS A 83 11.03 13.61 -3.27
N LYS A 84 11.44 14.34 -2.23
CA LYS A 84 10.80 14.28 -0.91
C LYS A 84 9.36 14.80 -0.93
N LEU A 85 9.09 15.88 -1.68
CA LEU A 85 7.73 16.41 -1.83
C LEU A 85 6.82 15.40 -2.53
N VAL A 86 7.29 14.82 -3.64
CA VAL A 86 6.58 13.76 -4.37
C VAL A 86 6.32 12.56 -3.46
N LEU A 87 7.36 12.05 -2.79
CA LEU A 87 7.26 10.88 -1.94
C LEU A 87 6.30 11.07 -0.76
N SER A 88 6.15 12.29 -0.22
CA SER A 88 5.28 12.54 0.94
C SER A 88 3.82 12.10 0.73
N GLU A 89 3.32 12.19 -0.49
CA GLU A 89 1.99 11.74 -0.89
C GLU A 89 2.07 10.39 -1.63
N PHE A 90 3.01 10.28 -2.58
CA PHE A 90 3.17 9.08 -3.38
C PHE A 90 3.48 7.84 -2.54
N GLY A 91 4.32 7.95 -1.50
CA GLY A 91 4.68 6.82 -0.64
C GLY A 91 3.49 6.21 0.09
N ILE A 92 2.56 7.05 0.55
CA ILE A 92 1.33 6.59 1.20
C ILE A 92 0.41 5.94 0.16
N ALA A 93 0.18 6.60 -0.98
CA ALA A 93 -0.68 6.08 -2.03
C ALA A 93 -0.15 4.77 -2.63
N PHE A 94 1.17 4.66 -2.80
CA PHE A 94 1.87 3.45 -3.24
C PHE A 94 1.59 2.28 -2.29
N SER A 95 1.67 2.50 -0.97
CA SER A 95 1.30 1.50 0.03
C SER A 95 -0.16 1.09 -0.08
N LEU A 96 -1.06 2.07 -0.23
CA LEU A 96 -2.50 1.82 -0.25
C LEU A 96 -2.92 1.00 -1.47
N ILE A 97 -2.28 1.17 -2.62
CA ILE A 97 -2.56 0.35 -3.82
C ILE A 97 -2.26 -1.12 -3.54
N ASP A 98 -1.06 -1.44 -3.03
CA ASP A 98 -0.70 -2.83 -2.77
C ASP A 98 -1.59 -3.45 -1.69
N GLN A 99 -1.86 -2.71 -0.62
CA GLN A 99 -2.74 -3.17 0.45
C GLN A 99 -4.19 -3.36 -0.03
N ALA A 100 -4.70 -2.48 -0.89
CA ALA A 100 -6.04 -2.59 -1.47
C ALA A 100 -6.13 -3.83 -2.37
N HIS A 101 -5.13 -4.04 -3.22
CA HIS A 101 -5.04 -5.20 -4.10
C HIS A 101 -5.02 -6.51 -3.31
N ASP A 102 -4.16 -6.63 -2.31
CA ASP A 102 -4.09 -7.84 -1.49
C ASP A 102 -5.34 -8.04 -0.65
N SER A 103 -5.91 -6.97 -0.10
CA SER A 103 -7.16 -7.03 0.66
C SER A 103 -8.36 -7.40 -0.20
N ALA A 104 -8.37 -7.04 -1.48
CA ALA A 104 -9.46 -7.33 -2.42
C ALA A 104 -9.51 -8.81 -2.84
N LYS A 105 -8.39 -9.55 -2.75
CA LYS A 105 -8.32 -10.98 -3.06
C LYS A 105 -9.14 -11.85 -2.11
N THR A 106 -9.49 -11.32 -0.94
CA THR A 106 -10.27 -12.02 0.08
C THR A 106 -11.55 -11.27 0.42
N ASN A 107 -12.64 -12.03 0.51
CA ASN A 107 -13.95 -11.54 0.95
C ASN A 107 -14.03 -11.34 2.48
N GLU A 108 -12.97 -11.68 3.21
CA GLU A 108 -12.92 -11.49 4.66
C GLU A 108 -12.89 -9.99 5.01
N GLY A 109 -13.51 -9.62 6.12
CA GLY A 109 -13.60 -8.23 6.62
C GLY A 109 -12.30 -7.68 7.22
N PHE A 110 -11.17 -7.95 6.56
CA PHE A 110 -9.83 -7.53 6.95
C PHE A 110 -9.19 -6.66 5.87
N TRP A 111 -8.34 -5.75 6.35
CA TRP A 111 -7.38 -4.99 5.56
C TRP A 111 -5.98 -5.50 5.86
N PHE A 112 -5.25 -5.89 4.82
CA PHE A 112 -3.92 -6.49 4.93
C PHE A 112 -2.85 -5.41 4.81
N LEU A 113 -1.94 -5.37 5.78
CA LEU A 113 -0.72 -4.59 5.70
C LEU A 113 0.37 -5.40 4.98
N GLN A 114 1.35 -4.69 4.46
CA GLN A 114 2.46 -5.29 3.72
C GLN A 114 3.29 -6.24 4.61
N ASN A 115 3.43 -5.96 5.90
CA ASN A 115 4.11 -6.88 6.81
C ASN A 115 3.29 -8.12 7.23
N GLY A 116 2.15 -8.40 6.59
CA GLY A 116 1.29 -9.54 6.88
C GLY A 116 0.38 -9.37 8.10
N ALA A 117 0.49 -8.25 8.82
CA ALA A 117 -0.47 -7.89 9.86
C ALA A 117 -1.79 -7.43 9.25
N VAL A 118 -2.88 -7.51 10.00
CA VAL A 118 -4.21 -7.12 9.51
C VAL A 118 -4.93 -6.13 10.41
N LEU A 119 -5.74 -5.27 9.81
CA LEU A 119 -6.72 -4.43 10.50
C LEU A 119 -8.11 -5.06 10.34
N SER A 120 -8.78 -5.31 11.46
CA SER A 120 -10.20 -5.68 11.51
C SER A 120 -11.05 -4.45 11.74
N SER A 121 -12.27 -4.38 11.20
CA SER A 121 -13.23 -3.32 11.55
C SER A 121 -13.56 -3.29 13.04
N ASN A 122 -13.44 -4.44 13.73
CA ASN A 122 -13.61 -4.51 15.17
C ASN A 122 -12.33 -4.12 15.90
N TYR A 123 -12.32 -2.91 16.47
CA TYR A 123 -11.20 -2.36 17.23
C TYR A 123 -10.73 -3.25 18.41
N TYR A 124 -11.64 -3.99 19.02
CA TYR A 124 -11.37 -4.83 20.18
C TYR A 124 -10.77 -6.18 19.84
N TYR A 125 -10.76 -6.53 18.56
CA TYR A 125 -10.34 -7.84 18.10
C TYR A 125 -8.83 -8.03 18.31
N GLY A 126 -8.44 -9.12 18.99
CA GLY A 126 -7.04 -9.44 19.28
C GLY A 126 -6.39 -8.60 20.37
N ARG A 127 -7.14 -7.76 21.09
CA ARG A 127 -6.64 -6.97 22.23
C ARG A 127 -7.02 -7.62 23.58
N PRO A 128 -6.10 -7.67 24.57
CA PRO A 128 -6.41 -8.22 25.89
C PRO A 128 -7.41 -7.32 26.63
N PHE A 129 -8.37 -7.96 27.32
CA PHE A 129 -9.51 -7.32 28.00
C PHE A 129 -9.10 -6.18 28.96
N ASN A 130 -7.90 -6.27 29.52
CA ASN A 130 -7.33 -5.34 30.49
C ASN A 130 -7.04 -3.95 29.87
N THR A 131 -6.86 -3.88 28.55
CA THR A 131 -6.62 -2.63 27.81
C THR A 131 -7.88 -1.84 27.49
N LEU A 132 -9.06 -2.43 27.71
CA LEU A 132 -10.37 -1.87 27.37
C LEU A 132 -10.91 -0.86 28.40
N LYS A 133 -10.28 -0.75 29.57
CA LYS A 133 -10.72 0.11 30.69
C LYS A 133 -10.16 1.53 30.64
N LYS A 134 -9.51 1.95 29.55
CA LYS A 134 -8.95 3.30 29.44
C LYS A 134 -10.03 4.32 29.06
N HIS A 135 -9.96 5.51 29.66
CA HIS A 135 -10.74 6.66 29.20
C HIS A 135 -10.39 6.91 27.71
N ASN A 136 -11.41 7.11 26.86
CA ASN A 136 -11.34 7.29 25.39
C ASN A 136 -11.39 6.03 24.51
N THR A 137 -11.52 4.83 25.08
CA THR A 137 -11.61 3.59 24.28
C THR A 137 -12.80 3.58 23.31
N SER A 138 -13.96 4.14 23.68
CA SER A 138 -15.14 4.22 22.81
C SER A 138 -14.91 5.13 21.58
N GLN A 139 -14.30 6.29 21.78
CA GLN A 139 -13.97 7.20 20.68
C GLN A 139 -12.91 6.60 19.75
N GLN A 140 -11.88 5.96 20.30
CA GLN A 140 -10.87 5.26 19.50
C GLN A 140 -11.46 4.11 18.69
N ALA A 141 -12.37 3.34 19.27
CA ALA A 141 -13.08 2.28 18.56
C ALA A 141 -13.90 2.82 17.39
N LYS A 142 -14.58 3.97 17.58
CA LYS A 142 -15.31 4.64 16.50
C LYS A 142 -14.37 5.13 15.39
N LEU A 143 -13.31 5.85 15.72
CA LEU A 143 -12.34 6.34 14.73
C LEU A 143 -11.68 5.20 13.94
N HIS A 144 -11.36 4.10 14.62
CA HIS A 144 -10.82 2.91 13.99
C HIS A 144 -11.82 2.26 13.02
N LEU A 145 -13.08 2.13 13.45
CA LEU A 145 -14.14 1.60 12.60
C LEU A 145 -14.32 2.48 11.35
N ASP A 146 -14.44 3.79 11.54
CA ASP A 146 -14.63 4.76 10.46
C ASP A 146 -13.45 4.71 9.47
N PHE A 147 -12.22 4.62 9.99
CA PHE A 147 -11.01 4.49 9.17
C PHE A 147 -11.00 3.19 8.34
N VAL A 148 -11.21 2.04 8.98
CA VAL A 148 -11.18 0.73 8.29
C VAL A 148 -12.35 0.61 7.30
N HIS A 149 -13.54 1.11 7.64
CA HIS A 149 -14.65 1.17 6.70
C HIS A 149 -14.36 2.11 5.52
N GLY A 150 -13.68 3.23 5.75
CA GLY A 150 -13.18 4.09 4.67
C GLY A 150 -12.28 3.34 3.71
N LEU A 151 -11.28 2.59 4.22
CA LEU A 151 -10.41 1.75 3.40
C LEU A 151 -11.19 0.71 2.58
N PHE A 152 -12.19 0.09 3.19
CA PHE A 152 -13.01 -0.89 2.48
C PHE A 152 -13.85 -0.27 1.38
N LYS A 153 -14.57 0.80 1.70
CA LYS A 153 -15.50 1.45 0.79
C LYS A 153 -14.77 2.11 -0.38
N GLU A 154 -13.68 2.81 -0.10
CA GLU A 154 -13.01 3.67 -1.09
C GLU A 154 -11.91 2.92 -1.87
N LEU A 155 -11.39 1.79 -1.36
CA LEU A 155 -10.30 1.06 -2.01
C LEU A 155 -10.61 -0.42 -2.21
N LYS A 156 -10.78 -1.22 -1.15
CA LYS A 156 -10.95 -2.69 -1.27
C LYS A 156 -12.11 -3.08 -2.19
N ASN A 157 -13.27 -2.45 -1.99
CA ASN A 157 -14.47 -2.76 -2.76
C ASN A 157 -14.32 -2.35 -4.23
N PRO A 158 -13.88 -1.11 -4.57
CA PRO A 158 -13.55 -0.75 -5.94
C PRO A 158 -12.52 -1.68 -6.59
N PHE A 159 -11.43 -2.02 -5.91
CA PHE A 159 -10.40 -2.93 -6.45
C PHE A 159 -10.98 -4.31 -6.79
N ASN A 160 -11.79 -4.88 -5.89
CA ASN A 160 -12.45 -6.16 -6.15
C ASN A 160 -13.50 -6.06 -7.27
N MET A 161 -14.28 -4.97 -7.31
CA MET A 161 -15.32 -4.75 -8.32
C MET A 161 -14.74 -4.61 -9.72
N LEU A 162 -13.66 -3.82 -9.85
CA LEU A 162 -12.97 -3.56 -11.11
C LEU A 162 -12.00 -4.67 -11.51
N LYS A 163 -11.76 -5.66 -10.63
CA LYS A 163 -10.82 -6.76 -10.86
C LYS A 163 -9.40 -6.27 -11.16
N ILE A 164 -8.98 -5.24 -10.43
CA ILE A 164 -7.63 -4.68 -10.51
C ILE A 164 -6.61 -5.80 -10.27
N ASP A 165 -5.71 -6.01 -11.23
CA ASP A 165 -4.68 -7.04 -11.18
C ASP A 165 -3.27 -6.47 -10.89
N ASP A 166 -2.24 -7.32 -11.01
CA ASP A 166 -0.85 -6.93 -10.79
C ASP A 166 -0.38 -5.84 -11.78
N LEU A 167 -0.81 -5.92 -13.04
CA LEU A 167 -0.45 -4.99 -14.09
C LEU A 167 -1.13 -3.63 -13.86
N ASP A 168 -2.42 -3.65 -13.55
CA ASP A 168 -3.19 -2.47 -13.20
C ASP A 168 -2.59 -1.75 -12.00
N CYS A 169 -2.13 -2.48 -10.98
CA CYS A 169 -1.45 -1.88 -9.84
C CYS A 169 -0.18 -1.11 -10.24
N ALA A 170 0.65 -1.71 -11.10
CA ALA A 170 1.85 -1.05 -11.60
C ALA A 170 1.49 0.21 -12.40
N LEU A 171 0.45 0.13 -13.23
CA LEU A 171 -0.06 1.27 -14.00
C LEU A 171 -0.57 2.39 -13.10
N LEU A 172 -1.41 2.08 -12.12
CA LEU A 172 -1.94 3.04 -11.15
C LEU A 172 -0.82 3.75 -10.39
N LYS A 173 0.24 3.03 -10.02
CA LYS A 173 1.43 3.60 -9.37
C LYS A 173 2.20 4.54 -10.29
N VAL A 174 2.43 4.17 -11.54
CA VAL A 174 3.05 5.06 -12.53
C VAL A 174 2.20 6.31 -12.73
N MET A 175 0.88 6.15 -12.93
CA MET A 175 -0.06 7.26 -13.10
C MET A 175 -0.03 8.22 -11.91
N LEU A 176 -0.08 7.72 -10.68
CA LEU A 176 0.03 8.55 -9.49
C LEU A 176 1.37 9.29 -9.40
N LEU A 177 2.48 8.60 -9.68
CA LEU A 177 3.81 9.19 -9.62
C LEU A 177 3.97 10.37 -10.60
N VAL A 178 3.38 10.25 -11.79
CA VAL A 178 3.50 11.28 -12.84
C VAL A 178 2.37 12.31 -12.78
N THR A 179 1.32 12.09 -11.98
CA THR A 179 0.24 13.07 -11.80
C THR A 179 0.71 14.22 -10.92
N SER A 180 0.44 15.46 -11.34
CA SER A 180 0.82 16.65 -10.59
C SER A 180 -0.13 16.94 -9.42
N SER A 181 -0.17 16.09 -8.38
CA SER A 181 -0.95 16.33 -7.15
C SER A 181 -0.12 16.84 -5.97
N PHE A 182 1.22 16.85 -6.09
CA PHE A 182 2.13 17.04 -4.96
C PHE A 182 2.15 18.47 -4.38
N PRO A 183 2.31 18.62 -3.05
CA PRO A 183 2.44 19.93 -2.41
C PRO A 183 3.65 20.69 -2.96
N GLY A 184 3.46 21.96 -3.35
CA GLY A 184 4.57 22.87 -3.67
C GLY A 184 4.92 23.08 -5.15
N LYS A 185 4.06 22.67 -6.10
CA LYS A 185 4.32 22.84 -7.54
C LYS A 185 5.66 22.20 -7.99
N ALA A 186 6.00 21.02 -7.47
CA ALA A 186 7.09 20.24 -8.05
C ALA A 186 6.74 19.98 -9.53
N ARG A 187 7.40 20.72 -10.43
CA ARG A 187 7.16 20.62 -11.87
C ARG A 187 7.99 19.46 -12.37
N ILE A 188 7.34 18.33 -12.65
CA ILE A 188 7.99 17.24 -13.39
C ILE A 188 8.29 17.80 -14.80
N PRO A 189 9.57 18.09 -15.15
CA PRO A 189 9.87 18.99 -16.27
C PRO A 189 9.50 18.46 -17.66
N ARG A 190 9.10 17.18 -17.78
CA ARG A 190 8.91 16.51 -19.07
C ARG A 190 7.47 16.29 -19.51
N LEU A 191 6.45 16.50 -18.66
CA LEU A 191 5.05 16.31 -19.08
C LEU A 191 4.52 17.41 -20.01
N GLN A 192 5.29 18.49 -20.24
CA GLN A 192 4.83 19.64 -21.06
C GLN A 192 5.43 19.70 -22.47
N GLN A 193 6.46 18.91 -22.83
CA GLN A 193 7.15 19.07 -24.12
C GLN A 193 7.14 17.83 -25.03
N HIS A 194 6.94 16.64 -24.49
CA HIS A 194 6.53 15.48 -25.28
C HIS A 194 5.46 14.77 -24.48
N SER A 195 4.29 14.63 -25.07
CA SER A 195 3.23 13.76 -24.61
C SER A 195 3.80 12.37 -24.39
N PHE A 196 4.23 12.07 -23.16
CA PHE A 196 4.23 10.72 -22.64
C PHE A 196 2.75 10.33 -22.63
N SER A 197 2.32 9.77 -23.76
CA SER A 197 0.91 9.57 -24.02
C SER A 197 0.45 8.47 -23.08
N LEU A 198 -0.18 8.86 -21.97
CA LEU A 198 -0.94 7.93 -21.14
C LEU A 198 -1.94 7.14 -22.02
N GLN A 199 -2.41 7.75 -23.11
CA GLN A 199 -3.16 7.11 -24.18
C GLN A 199 -2.39 5.96 -24.85
N ALA A 200 -1.11 6.11 -25.19
CA ALA A 200 -0.33 5.01 -25.77
C ALA A 200 -0.13 3.83 -24.80
N ILE A 201 -0.05 4.09 -23.49
CA ILE A 201 0.05 3.04 -22.47
C ILE A 201 -1.31 2.37 -22.23
N LEU A 202 -2.39 3.15 -22.20
CA LEU A 202 -3.77 2.66 -22.04
C LEU A 202 -4.27 1.90 -23.28
N ASP A 203 -3.94 2.38 -24.49
CA ASP A 203 -4.31 1.75 -25.75
C ASP A 203 -3.56 0.41 -25.94
N ASP A 204 -2.33 0.28 -25.46
CA ASP A 204 -1.59 -0.99 -25.47
C ASP A 204 -2.09 -1.98 -24.41
N ALA A 205 -2.52 -1.49 -23.24
CA ALA A 205 -3.04 -2.33 -22.15
C ALA A 205 -4.44 -2.90 -22.44
N LEU A 206 -5.24 -2.20 -23.25
CA LEU A 206 -6.59 -2.63 -23.63
C LEU A 206 -6.64 -3.48 -24.92
N ASN A 207 -5.55 -3.52 -25.69
CA ASN A 207 -5.47 -4.23 -26.99
C ASN A 207 -4.53 -5.47 -26.98
N GLY A 208 -4.07 -5.91 -25.82
CA GLY A 208 -3.28 -7.14 -25.63
C GLY A 208 -4.06 -8.21 -24.87
#